data_AF-A0A7X6WCJ9-F1
#
_entry.id   AF-A0A7X6WCJ9-F1
#
_cell.length_a   1.000
_cell.length_b   1.000
_cell.length_c   1.000
_cell.angle_alpha   90.00
_cell.angle_beta   90.00
_cell.angle_gamma   90.00
#
_symmetry.space_group_name_H-M   'P 1'
#
loop_
_entity.id
_entity.type
_entity.pdbx_description
1 polymer ?
#
loop_
_entity_poly.entity_id
_entity_poly.type
_entity_poly.pdbx_seq_one_letter_code
_entity_poly.pdbx_strand_id
1 'polypeptide(L)'
;MDNYIIAEVEGLYQIIKLKEFRRTKGVSFDIMDESTIPEIHAIDRVLHEGGAVSPGAVGDVERPWYMHTFQADNLLVLQGTRYVEIYTPEHGKIEKFVVTPDYVEHNGKRVFDG
;
A
#
# COMPACT_ATOMS: atom_id res chain seq x y z
N MET A 1 -5.81 17.84 1.06
CA MET A 1 -5.50 16.42 0.86
C MET A 1 -4.29 16.22 -0.05
N ASP A 2 -4.08 17.10 -1.04
CA ASP A 2 -3.14 16.85 -2.15
C ASP A 2 -1.64 16.96 -1.85
N ASN A 3 -1.22 17.57 -0.73
CA ASN A 3 0.21 17.89 -0.51
C ASN A 3 1.12 16.67 -0.27
N TYR A 4 0.54 15.48 -0.05
CA TYR A 4 1.28 14.25 0.24
C TYR A 4 1.00 13.11 -0.76
N ILE A 5 0.15 13.33 -1.76
CA ILE A 5 -0.08 12.35 -2.82
C ILE A 5 1.09 12.45 -3.82
N ILE A 6 1.82 11.35 -3.99
CA ILE A 6 2.96 11.25 -4.92
C ILE A 6 2.48 10.84 -6.30
N ALA A 7 1.52 9.90 -6.35
CA ALA A 7 0.95 9.38 -7.57
C ALA A 7 -0.46 8.89 -7.31
N GLU A 8 -1.33 9.06 -8.29
CA GLU A 8 -2.72 8.68 -8.20
C GLU A 8 -3.24 8.25 -9.58
N VAL A 9 -4.07 7.22 -9.57
CA VAL A 9 -5.00 6.90 -10.65
C VAL A 9 -6.37 6.79 -10.01
N GLU A 10 -7.26 7.72 -10.37
CA GLU A 10 -8.62 7.81 -9.83
C GLU A 10 -9.35 6.46 -9.95
N GLY A 11 -9.98 6.02 -8.86
CA GLY A 11 -10.69 4.74 -8.81
C GLY A 11 -9.79 3.49 -8.83
N LEU A 12 -8.46 3.63 -8.71
CA LEU A 12 -7.53 2.49 -8.71
C LEU A 12 -6.55 2.52 -7.54
N TYR A 13 -5.72 3.55 -7.40
CA TYR A 13 -4.74 3.64 -6.32
C TYR A 13 -4.30 5.07 -6.02
N GLN A 14 -3.79 5.27 -4.80
CA GLN A 14 -3.04 6.45 -4.39
C GLN A 14 -1.76 6.01 -3.68
N ILE A 15 -0.65 6.72 -3.93
CA ILE A 15 0.60 6.60 -3.14
C ILE A 15 0.71 7.86 -2.29
N ILE A 16 0.66 7.69 -0.98
CA ILE A 16 0.68 8.79 0.00
C ILE A 16 1.99 8.73 0.78
N LYS A 17 2.78 9.81 0.78
CA LYS A 17 3.97 9.91 1.64
C LYS A 17 3.59 10.33 3.05
N LEU A 18 4.36 9.85 4.02
CA LEU A 18 4.33 10.42 5.36
C LEU A 18 4.93 11.84 5.34
N LYS A 19 4.43 12.68 6.24
CA LYS A 19 4.97 14.03 6.46
C LYS A 19 6.26 13.92 7.25
N GLU A 20 7.37 14.34 6.65
CA GLU A 20 8.62 14.48 7.39
C GLU A 20 8.44 15.49 8.53
N PHE A 21 8.85 15.10 9.74
CA PHE A 21 8.81 15.98 10.91
C PHE A 21 10.19 16.28 11.46
N ARG A 22 11.01 15.25 11.67
CA ARG A 22 12.38 15.42 12.18
C ARG A 22 13.29 14.29 11.76
N ARG A 23 14.49 14.62 11.32
CA ARG A 23 15.58 13.66 11.11
C ARG A 23 16.74 13.96 12.07
N THR A 24 17.30 12.94 12.69
CA THR A 24 18.58 13.00 13.43
C THR A 24 19.46 11.82 13.03
N LYS A 25 20.71 11.77 13.51
CA LYS A 25 21.62 10.66 13.18
C LYS A 25 21.01 9.32 13.62
N GLY A 26 20.60 8.50 12.66
CA GLY A 26 20.02 7.18 12.88
C GLY A 26 18.54 7.18 13.31
N VAL A 27 17.84 8.33 13.24
CA VAL A 27 16.42 8.40 13.59
C VAL A 27 15.65 9.24 12.57
N SER A 28 14.66 8.61 11.98
CA SER A 28 13.64 9.20 11.12
C SER A 28 12.35 9.34 11.91
N PHE A 29 11.76 10.54 11.93
CA PHE A 29 10.46 10.80 12.54
C PHE A 29 9.54 11.41 11.50
N ASP A 30 8.55 10.61 11.09
CA ASP A 30 7.55 10.95 10.10
C ASP A 30 6.17 10.84 10.71
N ILE A 31 5.25 11.67 10.22
CA ILE A 31 3.88 11.78 10.71
C ILE A 31 2.95 11.30 9.60
N MET A 32 2.07 10.36 9.94
CA MET A 32 0.89 10.12 9.11
C MET A 32 -0.08 11.27 9.36
N ASP A 33 -0.24 12.14 8.36
CA ASP A 33 -1.08 13.32 8.49
C ASP A 33 -2.55 12.88 8.49
N GLU A 34 -3.30 13.22 9.54
CA GLU A 34 -4.70 12.80 9.71
C GLU A 34 -5.57 13.19 8.50
N SER A 35 -5.23 14.28 7.80
CA SER A 35 -5.97 14.69 6.59
C SER A 35 -5.82 13.73 5.40
N THR A 36 -4.89 12.79 5.47
CA THR A 36 -4.65 11.77 4.44
C THR A 36 -5.31 10.43 4.74
N ILE A 37 -5.85 10.25 5.96
CA ILE A 37 -6.48 8.99 6.36
C ILE A 37 -8.00 9.19 6.27
N PRO A 38 -8.72 8.35 5.50
CA PRO A 38 -10.18 8.37 5.53
C PRO A 38 -10.71 7.92 6.90
N GLU A 39 -12.03 7.99 7.11
CA GLU A 39 -12.66 7.54 8.36
C GLU A 39 -12.26 6.10 8.71
N ILE A 40 -11.61 5.94 9.87
CA ILE A 40 -11.11 4.65 10.35
C ILE A 40 -12.20 3.93 11.12
N HIS A 41 -12.68 2.81 10.58
CA HIS A 41 -13.66 1.95 11.25
C HIS A 41 -13.01 0.89 12.15
N ALA A 42 -11.77 0.47 11.83
CA ALA A 42 -11.00 -0.52 12.58
C ALA A 42 -9.49 -0.36 12.32
N ILE A 43 -8.68 -0.87 13.25
CA ILE A 43 -7.22 -0.99 13.10
C ILE A 43 -6.82 -2.42 13.46
N ASP A 44 -6.36 -3.17 12.47
CA ASP A 44 -5.98 -4.58 12.62
C ASP A 44 -4.46 -4.77 12.49
N ARG A 45 -3.90 -5.64 13.33
CA ARG A 45 -2.50 -6.09 13.18
C ARG A 45 -2.46 -7.37 12.36
N VAL A 46 -1.85 -7.31 11.18
CA VAL A 46 -1.63 -8.47 10.30
C VAL A 46 -0.15 -8.86 10.32
N LEU A 47 0.13 -10.15 10.57
CA LEU A 47 1.48 -10.71 10.55
C LEU A 47 1.55 -11.81 9.48
N HIS A 48 2.37 -11.60 8.45
CA HIS A 48 2.66 -12.61 7.45
C HIS A 48 3.95 -13.34 7.81
N GLU A 49 3.90 -14.67 7.93
CA GLU A 49 5.09 -15.51 8.02
C GLU A 49 5.60 -15.83 6.61
N GLY A 50 6.81 -15.39 6.28
CA GLY A 50 7.40 -15.61 4.95
C GLY A 50 6.50 -15.11 3.81
N GLY A 51 6.33 -15.94 2.77
CA GLY A 51 5.50 -15.63 1.60
C GLY A 51 4.01 -15.93 1.76
N ALA A 52 3.47 -15.90 2.99
CA ALA A 52 2.07 -16.25 3.26
C ALA A 52 1.08 -15.40 2.44
N VAL A 53 0.14 -16.07 1.78
CA VAL A 53 -0.91 -15.47 0.95
C VAL A 53 -2.24 -15.53 1.69
N SER A 54 -3.00 -14.44 1.67
CA SER A 54 -4.36 -14.35 2.22
C SER A 54 -5.23 -13.54 1.26
N PRO A 55 -6.41 -14.04 0.84
CA PRO A 55 -6.95 -15.36 1.17
C PRO A 55 -6.14 -16.50 0.52
N GLY A 56 -6.30 -17.72 1.04
CA GLY A 56 -5.74 -18.93 0.45
C GLY A 56 -6.44 -19.32 -0.86
N ALA A 57 -6.07 -20.48 -1.40
CA ALA A 57 -6.70 -21.04 -2.60
C ALA A 57 -8.23 -21.21 -2.43
N VAL A 58 -8.98 -21.03 -3.52
CA VAL A 58 -10.43 -21.21 -3.57
C VAL A 58 -10.79 -22.12 -4.74
N GLY A 59 -11.26 -23.34 -4.44
CA GLY A 59 -11.51 -24.36 -5.46
C GLY A 59 -10.24 -24.69 -6.24
N ASP A 60 -10.30 -24.62 -7.57
CA ASP A 60 -9.16 -24.86 -8.46
C ASP A 60 -8.28 -23.62 -8.69
N VAL A 61 -8.54 -22.51 -7.96
CA VAL A 61 -7.77 -21.25 -8.07
C VAL A 61 -6.76 -21.15 -6.94
N GLU A 62 -5.49 -21.41 -7.25
CA GLU A 62 -4.36 -21.38 -6.30
C GLU A 62 -4.13 -19.99 -5.67
N ARG A 63 -4.24 -18.91 -6.47
CA ARG A 63 -4.03 -17.52 -6.04
C ARG A 63 -5.18 -16.64 -6.52
N PRO A 64 -6.30 -16.60 -5.78
CA PRO A 64 -7.45 -15.81 -6.19
C PRO A 64 -7.19 -14.31 -6.04
N TRP A 65 -7.83 -13.53 -6.89
CA TRP A 65 -8.04 -12.12 -6.63
C TRP A 65 -9.12 -11.98 -5.56
N TYR A 66 -8.90 -11.10 -4.60
CA TYR A 66 -9.85 -10.83 -3.53
C TYR A 66 -10.18 -9.34 -3.50
N MET A 67 -11.44 -9.03 -3.25
CA MET A 67 -11.96 -7.67 -3.29
C MET A 67 -13.01 -7.50 -2.18
N HIS A 68 -12.90 -6.40 -1.44
CA HIS A 68 -13.97 -5.91 -0.58
C HIS A 68 -14.73 -4.81 -1.31
N THR A 69 -16.01 -5.05 -1.66
CA THR A 69 -16.80 -4.12 -2.49
C THR A 69 -17.08 -2.75 -1.86
N PHE A 70 -16.92 -2.61 -0.53
CA PHE A 70 -17.27 -1.42 0.24
C PHE A 70 -16.13 -0.94 1.15
N GLN A 71 -14.90 -1.36 0.86
CA GLN A 71 -13.73 -1.04 1.66
C GLN A 71 -12.56 -0.65 0.74
N ALA A 72 -11.79 0.35 1.19
CA ALA A 72 -10.49 0.66 0.63
C ALA A 72 -9.42 0.20 1.61
N ASP A 73 -8.39 -0.49 1.10
CA ASP A 73 -7.27 -0.97 1.91
C ASP A 73 -6.13 0.05 1.89
N ASN A 74 -5.80 0.59 3.07
CA ASN A 74 -4.65 1.46 3.26
C ASN A 74 -3.48 0.63 3.81
N LEU A 75 -2.48 0.38 2.98
CA LEU A 75 -1.35 -0.49 3.33
C LEU A 75 -0.11 0.34 3.70
N LEU A 76 0.42 0.10 4.90
CA LEU A 76 1.72 0.61 5.35
C LEU A 76 2.63 -0.56 5.73
N VAL A 77 3.84 -0.58 5.18
CA VAL A 77 4.84 -1.61 5.50
C VAL A 77 5.79 -1.09 6.57
N LEU A 78 5.68 -1.62 7.78
CA LEU A 78 6.57 -1.28 8.91
C LEU A 78 7.89 -2.06 8.89
N GLN A 79 7.89 -3.26 8.29
CA GLN A 79 9.08 -4.11 8.17
C GLN A 79 8.96 -5.03 6.96
N GLY A 80 10.09 -5.25 6.27
CA GLY A 80 10.18 -6.21 5.17
C GLY A 80 9.72 -5.63 3.83
N THR A 81 9.04 -6.44 3.02
CA THR A 81 8.62 -6.06 1.68
C THR A 81 7.24 -6.61 1.38
N ARG A 82 6.37 -5.78 0.81
CA ARG A 82 5.06 -6.19 0.31
C ARG A 82 5.03 -6.06 -1.20
N TYR A 83 4.60 -7.13 -1.86
CA TYR A 83 4.28 -7.14 -3.28
C TYR A 83 2.77 -7.00 -3.41
N VAL A 84 2.32 -5.99 -4.14
CA VAL A 84 0.89 -5.71 -4.34
C VAL A 84 0.60 -5.70 -5.84
N GLU A 85 -0.46 -6.39 -6.23
CA GLU A 85 -1.03 -6.28 -7.57
C GLU A 85 -2.45 -5.75 -7.42
N ILE A 86 -2.80 -4.72 -8.20
CA ILE A 86 -4.13 -4.10 -8.20
C ILE A 86 -4.69 -4.14 -9.62
N TYR A 87 -5.96 -4.49 -9.75
CA TYR A 87 -6.66 -4.55 -11.03
C TYR A 87 -8.11 -4.12 -10.83
N THR A 88 -8.63 -3.33 -11.78
CA THR A 88 -10.08 -3.19 -11.97
C THR A 88 -10.44 -3.38 -13.44
N PRO A 89 -11.64 -3.92 -13.75
CA PRO A 89 -12.09 -4.08 -15.14
C PRO A 89 -12.10 -2.77 -15.94
N GLU A 90 -12.40 -1.64 -15.29
CA GLU A 90 -12.43 -0.31 -15.92
C GLU A 90 -11.05 0.13 -16.42
N HIS A 91 -9.98 -0.16 -15.67
CA HIS A 91 -8.62 0.19 -16.05
C HIS A 91 -7.97 -0.85 -16.97
N GLY A 92 -8.42 -2.10 -16.91
CA GLY A 92 -8.02 -3.18 -17.84
C GLY A 92 -6.54 -3.59 -17.76
N LYS A 93 -5.80 -3.12 -16.76
CA LYS A 93 -4.37 -3.41 -16.55
C LYS A 93 -4.09 -3.75 -15.09
N ILE A 94 -3.13 -4.65 -14.89
CA ILE A 94 -2.61 -4.96 -13.56
C ILE A 94 -1.49 -3.97 -13.24
N GLU A 95 -1.66 -3.21 -12.17
CA GLU A 95 -0.63 -2.36 -11.59
C GLU A 95 0.14 -3.13 -10.53
N LYS A 96 1.48 -3.07 -10.58
CA LYS A 96 2.36 -3.81 -9.67
C LYS A 96 3.16 -2.88 -8.79
N PHE A 97 3.17 -3.14 -7.49
CA PHE A 97 3.92 -2.37 -6.51
C PHE A 97 4.87 -3.25 -5.70
N VAL A 98 6.04 -2.70 -5.42
CA VAL A 98 6.94 -3.18 -4.35
C VAL A 98 6.96 -2.08 -3.31
N VAL A 99 6.47 -2.39 -2.10
CA VAL A 99 6.37 -1.44 -0.99
C VAL A 99 7.28 -1.92 0.13
N THR A 100 8.15 -1.04 0.60
CA THR A 100 9.06 -1.26 1.73
C THR A 100 8.95 -0.09 2.72
N PRO A 101 9.58 -0.17 3.90
CA PRO A 101 9.65 0.98 4.81
C PRO A 101 10.36 2.20 4.19
N ASP A 102 11.27 1.99 3.25
CA ASP A 102 12.19 3.03 2.75
C ASP A 102 11.83 3.52 1.33
N TYR A 103 11.01 2.78 0.58
CA TYR A 103 10.70 3.12 -0.81
C TYR A 103 9.47 2.43 -1.37
N VAL A 104 9.00 2.99 -2.50
CA VAL A 104 7.96 2.40 -3.35
C VAL A 104 8.43 2.30 -4.81
N GLU A 105 8.25 1.12 -5.39
CA GLU A 105 8.36 0.90 -6.83
C GLU A 105 6.97 0.64 -7.43
N HIS A 106 6.74 1.18 -8.63
CA HIS A 106 5.54 0.99 -9.41
C HIS A 106 5.94 0.54 -10.82
N ASN A 107 5.46 -0.63 -11.25
CA ASN A 107 5.77 -1.27 -12.53
C ASN A 107 7.29 -1.35 -12.84
N GLY A 108 8.09 -1.69 -11.83
CA GLY A 108 9.54 -1.85 -11.95
C GLY A 108 10.34 -0.54 -11.94
N LYS A 109 9.68 0.60 -11.69
CA LYS A 109 10.33 1.91 -11.55
C LYS A 109 10.21 2.42 -10.12
N ARG A 110 11.32 2.90 -9.56
CA ARG A 110 11.31 3.65 -8.29
C ARG A 110 10.50 4.93 -8.46
N VAL A 111 9.43 5.07 -7.68
CA VAL A 111 8.54 6.25 -7.71
C VAL A 111 8.61 7.07 -6.44
N PHE A 112 9.13 6.51 -5.35
CA PHE A 112 9.33 7.21 -4.10
C PHE A 112 10.48 6.61 -3.27
N ASP A 113 11.22 7.46 -2.59
CA ASP A 113 12.22 7.14 -1.56
C ASP A 113 11.87 7.96 -0.31
N GLY A 114 11.89 7.34 0.88
CA GLY A 114 11.37 7.89 2.14
C GLY A 114 12.29 7.72 3.35
#